data_AF-G5E229-F1
#
_entry.id   AF-G5E229-F1
#
_cell.length_a   1.000
_cell.length_b   1.000
_cell.length_c   1.000
_cell.angle_alpha   90.00
_cell.angle_beta   90.00
_cell.angle_gamma   90.00
#
_symmetry.space_group_name_H-M   'P 1'
#
loop_
_entity.id
_entity.type
_entity.pdbx_description
1 polymer ?
#
loop_
_entity_poly.entity_id
_entity_poly.type
_entity_poly.pdbx_seq_one_letter_code
_entity_poly.pdbx_strand_id
1 'polypeptide(L)' 'VNENHKDYMFLECILFITEMKTGPFAEHSNQLWNISAVPTWSKVNQGLIRMYKAECLEKFPVIQHFKFGSLL' A
#
# COMPACT_ATOMS: atom_id res chain seq x y z
N VAL A 1 -16.12 0.14 -0.82
CA VAL A 1 -15.30 0.83 0.21
C VAL A 1 -16.19 1.33 1.34
N ASN A 2 -17.12 2.26 1.07
CA ASN A 2 -17.99 2.90 2.08
C ASN A 2 -18.80 1.96 3.00
N GLU A 3 -19.12 0.75 2.55
CA GLU A 3 -19.89 -0.21 3.37
C GLU A 3 -19.02 -1.06 4.30
N ASN A 4 -17.77 -1.34 3.91
CA ASN A 4 -16.95 -2.39 4.54
C ASN A 4 -15.62 -1.86 5.13
N HIS A 5 -15.34 -0.56 5.03
CA HIS A 5 -14.05 0.01 5.45
C HIS A 5 -13.76 -0.21 6.95
N LYS A 6 -14.80 -0.23 7.78
CA LYS A 6 -14.71 -0.46 9.23
C LYS A 6 -14.17 -1.85 9.60
N ASP A 7 -14.35 -2.84 8.74
CA ASP A 7 -13.91 -4.23 8.98
C ASP A 7 -12.54 -4.53 8.38
N TYR A 8 -12.09 -3.72 7.41
CA TYR A 8 -10.89 -4.00 6.63
C TYR A 8 -9.97 -2.78 6.52
N MET A 9 -8.83 -2.83 7.20
CA MET A 9 -7.79 -1.78 7.16
C MET A 9 -7.40 -1.37 5.73
N PHE A 10 -7.31 -2.33 4.80
CA PHE A 10 -6.99 -2.01 3.40
C PHE A 10 -8.03 -1.06 2.80
N LEU A 11 -9.32 -1.31 3.04
CA LEU A 11 -10.40 -0.47 2.52
C LEU A 11 -10.47 0.88 3.24
N GLU A 12 -10.14 0.95 4.52
CA GLU A 12 -9.97 2.21 5.27
C GLU A 12 -8.90 3.10 4.62
N CYS A 13 -7.74 2.55 4.27
CA CYS A 13 -6.69 3.30 3.58
C CYS A 13 -7.15 3.80 2.20
N ILE A 14 -7.96 3.02 1.46
CA ILE A 14 -8.53 3.47 0.18
C ILE A 14 -9.49 4.64 0.40
N LEU A 15 -10.35 4.58 1.42
CA LEU A 15 -11.27 5.66 1.76
C LEU A 15 -10.51 6.97 2.03
N PHE A 16 -9.49 6.91 2.89
CA PHE A 16 -8.64 8.07 3.18
C PHE A 16 -8.02 8.67 1.91
N ILE A 17 -7.51 7.83 1.00
CA ILE A 17 -6.94 8.31 -0.27
C ILE A 17 -7.98 9.03 -1.12
N THR A 18 -9.21 8.51 -1.20
CA THR A 18 -10.29 9.14 -1.98
C THR A 18 -10.80 10.44 -1.38
N GLU A 19 -10.66 10.64 -0.07
CA GLU A 19 -10.98 11.90 0.60
C GLU A 19 -9.87 12.94 0.41
N MET A 20 -8.61 12.49 0.39
CA MET A 20 -7.44 13.38 0.31
C MET A 20 -7.05 13.80 -1.10
N LYS A 21 -7.42 13.02 -2.12
CA LYS A 21 -7.03 13.26 -3.51
C LYS A 21 -8.26 13.47 -4.38
N THR A 22 -8.20 14.50 -5.22
CA THR A 22 -9.26 14.84 -6.16
C THR A 22 -9.01 14.18 -7.52
N GLY A 23 -10.08 13.75 -8.18
CA GLY A 23 -10.06 13.22 -9.54
C GLY A 23 -10.17 11.70 -9.61
N PRO A 24 -10.06 11.11 -10.82
CA PRO A 24 -10.17 9.67 -11.01
C PRO A 24 -9.06 8.91 -10.26
N PHE A 25 -9.44 7.84 -9.55
CA PHE A 25 -8.49 7.05 -8.75
C PHE A 25 -7.32 6.49 -9.57
N ALA A 26 -7.59 6.11 -10.82
CA ALA A 26 -6.58 5.62 -11.75
C ALA A 26 -5.48 6.67 -12.06
N GLU A 27 -5.79 7.96 -12.01
CA GLU A 27 -4.84 9.03 -12.33
C GLU A 27 -3.94 9.34 -11.13
N HIS A 28 -4.52 9.46 -9.94
CA HIS A 28 -3.77 9.91 -8.75
C HIS A 28 -3.20 8.76 -7.89
N SER A 29 -3.63 7.52 -8.13
CA SER A 29 -3.25 6.31 -7.39
C SER A 29 -3.09 5.10 -8.32
N ASN A 30 -2.45 5.31 -9.48
CA ASN A 30 -2.32 4.31 -10.55
C ASN A 30 -1.74 2.95 -10.11
N GLN A 31 -0.76 2.91 -9.19
CA GLN A 31 -0.23 1.64 -8.69
C GLN A 31 -1.30 0.81 -7.96
N LEU A 32 -2.08 1.44 -7.08
CA LEU A 32 -3.19 0.78 -6.39
C LEU A 32 -4.32 0.40 -7.36
N TRP A 33 -4.57 1.23 -8.37
CA TRP A 33 -5.50 0.90 -9.45
C TRP A 33 -5.09 -0.38 -10.19
N ASN A 34 -3.82 -0.51 -10.59
CA ASN A 34 -3.30 -1.73 -11.22
C ASN A 34 -3.39 -2.96 -10.29
N ILE A 35 -3.12 -2.77 -9.00
CA ILE A 35 -3.26 -3.84 -8.00
C ILE A 35 -4.72 -4.30 -7.86
N SER A 36 -5.71 -3.41 -8.06
CA SER A 36 -7.13 -3.79 -8.00
C SER A 36 -7.54 -4.81 -9.07
N ALA A 37 -6.78 -4.93 -10.16
CA ALA A 37 -7.01 -5.93 -11.21
C ALA A 37 -6.43 -7.31 -10.88
N VAL A 38 -5.68 -7.46 -9.77
CA VAL A 38 -5.12 -8.75 -9.34
C VAL A 38 -6.26 -9.63 -8.79
N PRO A 39 -6.43 -10.87 -9.27
CA PRO A 39 -7.69 -11.60 -9.12
C PRO A 39 -7.97 -12.14 -7.70
N THR A 40 -7.00 -12.11 -6.79
CA THR A 40 -7.17 -12.65 -5.43
C THR A 40 -6.36 -11.86 -4.42
N TRP A 41 -6.89 -11.69 -3.21
CA TRP A 41 -6.19 -11.06 -2.09
C TRP A 41 -4.88 -11.78 -1.72
N SER A 42 -4.82 -13.10 -1.87
CA SER A 42 -3.57 -13.86 -1.65
C SER A 42 -2.45 -13.41 -2.59
N LYS A 43 -2.74 -13.22 -3.89
CA LYS A 43 -1.77 -12.69 -4.86
C LYS A 43 -1.43 -11.23 -4.59
N VAL A 44 -2.40 -10.40 -4.20
CA VAL A 44 -2.17 -9.00 -3.79
C VAL A 44 -1.16 -8.96 -2.64
N ASN A 45 -1.38 -9.74 -1.58
CA ASN A 45 -0.50 -9.79 -0.42
C ASN A 45 0.93 -10.24 -0.80
N GLN A 46 1.06 -11.30 -1.60
CA GLN A 46 2.37 -11.77 -2.07
C GLN A 46 3.10 -10.72 -2.93
N GLY A 47 2.37 -9.95 -3.73
CA GLY A 47 2.91 -8.85 -4.52
C GLY A 47 3.39 -7.71 -3.63
N LEU A 48 2.54 -7.27 -2.69
CA LEU A 48 2.84 -6.17 -1.78
C LEU A 48 4.02 -6.48 -0.85
N ILE A 49 4.17 -7.70 -0.34
CA ILE A 49 5.33 -8.10 0.46
C ILE A 49 6.62 -7.99 -0.36
N ARG A 50 6.60 -8.45 -1.62
CA ARG A 50 7.77 -8.33 -2.51
C ARG A 50 8.10 -6.88 -2.83
N MET A 51 7.08 -6.07 -3.11
CA MET A 51 7.23 -4.63 -3.37
C MET A 51 7.75 -3.89 -2.13
N TYR A 52 7.27 -4.22 -0.94
CA TYR A 52 7.73 -3.61 0.31
C TYR A 52 9.22 -3.89 0.57
N LYS A 53 9.68 -5.12 0.33
CA LYS A 53 11.11 -5.42 0.41
C LYS A 53 11.92 -4.55 -0.56
N ALA A 54 11.57 -4.55 -1.83
CA ALA A 54 12.34 -3.85 -2.86
C ALA A 54 12.29 -2.31 -2.75
N GLU A 55 11.11 -1.74 -2.51
CA GLU A 55 10.89 -0.29 -2.58
C GLU A 55 10.94 0.41 -1.22
N CYS A 56 11.00 -0.34 -0.11
CA CYS A 56 11.16 0.23 1.22
C CYS A 56 12.42 -0.30 1.91
N LEU A 57 12.50 -1.60 2.18
CA LEU A 57 13.59 -2.16 2.99
C LEU A 57 14.95 -2.14 2.28
N GLU A 58 14.95 -2.39 0.97
CA GLU A 58 16.15 -2.45 0.13
C GLU A 58 16.43 -1.10 -0.57
N LYS A 59 15.65 -0.06 -0.28
CA LYS A 59 15.77 1.26 -0.88
C LYS A 59 16.56 2.18 0.04
N PHE A 60 17.84 2.43 -0.25
CA PHE A 60 18.72 3.22 0.62
C PHE A 60 18.10 4.56 1.07
N PRO A 61 17.54 5.42 0.19
CA PRO A 61 16.90 6.66 0.62
C PRO A 61 15.78 6.51 1.66
N VAL A 62 15.14 5.34 1.72
CA VAL A 62 14.06 5.02 2.66
C VAL A 62 14.65 4.44 3.95
N ILE A 63 15.49 3.40 3.84
CA ILE A 63 15.98 2.65 5.00
C ILE A 63 17.12 3.36 5.75
N GLN A 64 17.77 4.39 5.17
CA GLN A 64 18.89 5.10 5.80
C GLN A 64 18.58 5.69 7.19
N HIS A 65 17.31 5.91 7.51
CA HIS A 65 16.87 6.43 8.80
C HIS A 65 16.51 5.34 9.82
N PHE A 66 16.57 4.06 9.43
CA PHE A 66 16.34 2.94 10.33
C PHE A 66 17.49 2.82 11.32
N LYS A 67 17.16 2.76 12.62
CA LYS A 67 18.15 2.69 13.69
C LYS A 67 18.34 1.25 14.14
N PHE A 68 19.59 0.90 14.42
CA PHE A 68 19.97 -0.37 15.00
C PHE A 68 20.45 -0.15 16.43
N GLY A 69 20.07 -1.06 17.33
CA GLY A 69 20.33 -1.02 18.76
C GLY A 69 20.71 -2.40 19.30
N SER A 70 20.37 -2.69 20.55
CA SER A 70 20.68 -3.98 21.15
C SER A 70 19.78 -5.13 20.70
N LEU A 71 18.59 -4.84 20.17
CA LEU A 71 17.59 -5.84 19.78
C LEU A 71 17.42 -5.98 18.26
N LEU A 72 17.63 -4.89 17.52
CA LEU A 72 17.48 -4.82 16.07
C LEU A 72 18.80 -4.35 15.47
#